data_AF-A0AAV4I1S8-F1
#
_entry.id   AF-A0AAV4I1S8-F1
#
_cell.length_a   1.000
_cell.length_b   1.000
_cell.length_c   1.000
_cell.angle_alpha   90.00
_cell.angle_beta   90.00
_cell.angle_gamma   90.00
#
_symmetry.space_group_name_H-M   'P 1'
#
loop_
_entity.id
_entity.type
_entity.pdbx_description
1 polymer ?
#
loop_
_entity_poly.entity_id
_entity_poly.type
_entity_poly.pdbx_seq_one_letter_code
_entity_poly.pdbx_strand_id
1 'polypeptide(L)'
;MESSVWDPASWSSFYRAIRTNNDVEGWHRRLNRKAGRGQLNRYLLMRLLATEAALVCVNLTLLRESAIIRRQRKAARKNTQRLFKVWDELITKDKTDRH
;
A
#
# COMPACT_ATOMS: atom_id res chain seq x y z
N MET A 1 14.57 -0.68 28.46
CA MET A 1 13.50 -1.55 28.98
C MET A 1 13.26 -2.62 27.94
N GLU A 2 13.79 -3.83 28.13
CA GLU A 2 13.52 -4.97 27.26
C GLU A 2 12.41 -5.82 27.90
N SER A 3 11.29 -5.95 27.21
CA SER A 3 10.22 -6.85 27.65
C SER A 3 10.64 -8.29 27.39
N SER A 4 10.83 -9.08 28.45
CA SER A 4 11.25 -10.49 28.39
C SER A 4 10.31 -11.42 27.60
N VAL A 5 9.07 -10.99 27.31
CA VAL A 5 8.02 -11.84 26.72
C VAL A 5 7.86 -11.63 25.21
N TRP A 6 8.21 -10.44 24.69
CA TRP A 6 8.03 -10.09 23.28
C TRP A 6 9.23 -9.28 22.79
N ASP A 7 9.96 -9.82 21.80
CA ASP A 7 11.01 -9.09 21.09
C ASP A 7 10.43 -7.78 20.52
N PRO A 8 11.08 -6.62 20.67
CA PRO A 8 10.69 -5.38 19.96
C PRO A 8 10.31 -5.57 18.49
N ALA A 9 10.89 -6.55 17.78
CA ALA A 9 10.53 -6.88 16.40
C ALA A 9 9.11 -7.47 16.22
N SER A 10 8.50 -7.96 17.30
CA SER A 10 7.17 -8.58 17.31
C SER A 10 6.01 -7.59 17.48
N TRP A 11 6.25 -6.44 18.12
CA TRP A 11 5.24 -5.40 18.34
C TRP A 11 5.58 -4.07 17.67
N SER A 12 6.80 -3.89 17.15
CA SER A 12 7.18 -2.71 16.38
C SER A 12 7.39 -3.04 14.89
N SER A 13 7.00 -2.11 14.02
CA SER A 13 7.28 -2.18 12.57
C SER A 13 8.52 -1.36 12.19
N PHE A 14 9.36 -0.99 13.17
CA PHE A 14 10.55 -0.19 12.98
C PHE A 14 11.60 -0.94 12.14
N TYR A 15 12.18 -0.26 11.15
CA TYR A 15 13.06 -0.83 10.10
C TYR A 15 12.52 -2.06 9.34
N ARG A 16 11.20 -2.29 9.38
CA ARG A 16 10.59 -3.42 8.67
C ARG A 16 9.95 -2.95 7.36
N ALA A 17 10.19 -3.70 6.27
CA ALA A 17 9.54 -3.43 5.00
C ALA A 17 8.03 -3.70 5.10
N ILE A 18 7.23 -2.64 5.02
CA ILE A 18 5.76 -2.73 5.15
C ILE A 18 5.19 -3.32 3.86
N ARG A 19 4.53 -4.49 3.96
CA ARG A 19 3.69 -5.01 2.88
C ARG A 19 2.29 -4.42 3.04
N THR A 20 1.98 -3.39 2.26
CA THR A 20 0.62 -2.86 2.15
C THR A 20 -0.19 -3.78 1.24
N ASN A 21 -0.75 -4.86 1.77
CA ASN A 21 -1.83 -5.53 1.07
C ASN A 21 -3.12 -4.80 1.40
N ASN A 22 -3.67 -4.07 0.44
CA ASN A 22 -5.13 -3.96 0.40
C ASN A 22 -5.63 -3.77 -1.03
N ASP A 23 -5.68 -4.87 -1.78
CA ASP A 23 -6.31 -4.90 -3.09
C ASP A 23 -7.81 -4.58 -3.01
N VAL A 24 -8.47 -5.00 -1.91
CA VAL A 24 -9.91 -4.77 -1.68
C VAL A 24 -10.20 -3.31 -1.34
N GLU A 25 -9.47 -2.66 -0.42
CA GLU A 25 -9.61 -1.21 -0.22
C GLU A 25 -9.17 -0.44 -1.46
N GLY A 26 -8.13 -0.88 -2.15
CA GLY A 26 -7.66 -0.24 -3.37
C GLY A 26 -8.74 -0.23 -4.45
N TRP A 27 -9.41 -1.37 -4.64
CA TRP A 27 -10.55 -1.50 -5.54
C TRP A 27 -11.73 -0.64 -5.09
N HIS A 28 -12.13 -0.72 -3.81
CA HIS A 28 -13.24 0.04 -3.26
C HIS A 28 -13.01 1.56 -3.33
N ARG A 29 -11.81 2.04 -2.98
CA ARG A 29 -11.44 3.46 -3.08
C ARG A 29 -11.46 3.95 -4.53
N ARG A 30 -11.01 3.13 -5.49
CA ARG A 30 -11.04 3.45 -6.92
C ARG A 30 -12.49 3.55 -7.42
N LEU A 31 -13.33 2.59 -7.05
CA LEU A 31 -14.76 2.59 -7.38
C LEU A 31 -15.46 3.84 -6.84
N ASN A 32 -15.28 4.15 -5.56
CA ASN A 32 -15.87 5.34 -4.93
C ASN A 32 -15.35 6.66 -5.50
N ARG A 33 -14.08 6.71 -5.93
CA ARG A 33 -13.53 7.87 -6.65
C ARG A 33 -14.21 8.06 -8.00
N LYS A 34 -14.38 6.98 -8.78
CA LYS A 34 -15.05 7.03 -10.08
C LYS A 34 -16.56 7.32 -9.96
N ALA A 35 -17.18 6.92 -8.85
CA ALA A 35 -18.56 7.22 -8.53
C ALA A 35 -18.81 8.68 -8.09
N GLY A 36 -17.76 9.50 -7.93
CA GLY A 36 -17.91 10.91 -7.55
C GLY A 36 -18.45 11.13 -6.13
N ARG A 37 -18.31 10.14 -5.23
CA ARG A 37 -18.83 10.16 -3.84
C ARG A 37 -20.35 10.37 -3.70
N GLY A 38 -21.13 10.20 -4.77
CA GLY A 38 -22.59 10.32 -4.77
C GLY A 38 -23.29 8.97 -4.88
N GLN A 39 -24.60 8.94 -4.63
CA GLN A 39 -25.42 7.79 -4.97
C GLN A 39 -25.53 7.68 -6.49
N LEU A 40 -24.99 6.60 -7.06
CA LEU A 40 -25.10 6.32 -8.48
C LEU A 40 -26.46 5.71 -8.80
N ASN A 41 -27.10 6.22 -9.87
CA ASN A 41 -28.21 5.50 -10.50
C ASN A 41 -27.73 4.08 -10.89
N ARG A 42 -28.58 3.08 -10.67
CA ARG A 42 -28.32 1.65 -10.95
C ARG A 42 -27.70 1.41 -12.34
N TYR A 43 -28.14 2.10 -13.38
CA TYR A 43 -27.58 1.95 -14.73
C TYR A 43 -26.12 2.44 -14.84
N LEU A 44 -25.79 3.53 -14.15
CA LEU A 44 -24.42 4.05 -14.10
C LEU A 44 -23.53 3.12 -13.27
N LEU A 45 -24.06 2.58 -12.18
CA LEU A 45 -23.36 1.59 -11.37
C LEU A 45 -23.05 0.31 -12.17
N MET A 46 -24.02 -0.24 -12.91
CA MET A 46 -23.80 -1.43 -13.75
C MET A 46 -22.73 -1.19 -14.82
N ARG A 47 -22.74 -0.03 -15.48
CA ARG A 47 -21.69 0.34 -16.45
C ARG A 47 -20.32 0.45 -15.79
N LEU A 48 -20.25 1.08 -14.62
CA LEU A 48 -18.99 1.22 -13.87
C LEU A 48 -18.44 -0.14 -13.45
N LEU A 49 -19.30 -1.03 -12.92
CA LEU A 49 -18.92 -2.39 -12.55
C LEU A 49 -18.43 -3.20 -13.76
N ALA A 50 -19.09 -3.10 -14.91
CA ALA A 50 -18.65 -3.76 -16.14
C ALA A 50 -17.24 -3.30 -16.56
N THR A 51 -16.94 -2.00 -16.47
CA THR A 51 -15.59 -1.49 -16.77
C THR A 51 -14.54 -1.94 -15.76
N GLU A 52 -14.87 -2.01 -14.46
CA GLU A 52 -13.96 -2.55 -13.45
C GLU A 52 -13.72 -4.06 -13.63
N ALA A 53 -14.75 -4.83 -14.04
CA ALA A 53 -14.61 -6.26 -14.34
C ALA A 53 -13.68 -6.50 -15.55
N ALA A 54 -13.77 -5.68 -16.60
CA ALA A 54 -12.86 -5.77 -17.75
C ALA A 54 -11.39 -5.50 -17.36
N LEU A 55 -11.15 -4.60 -16.40
CA LEU A 55 -9.82 -4.35 -15.86
C LEU A 55 -9.22 -5.55 -15.11
N VAL A 56 -10.07 -6.41 -14.51
CA VAL A 56 -9.60 -7.65 -13.86
C VAL A 56 -8.95 -8.58 -14.89
N CYS A 57 -9.51 -8.69 -16.10
CA CYS A 57 -8.92 -9.50 -17.17
C CYS A 57 -7.53 -9.00 -17.57
N VAL A 58 -7.37 -7.67 -17.74
CA VAL A 58 -6.07 -7.06 -18.05
C VAL A 58 -5.06 -7.31 -16.91
N ASN A 59 -5.50 -7.15 -15.67
CA ASN A 59 -4.66 -7.44 -14.50
C ASN A 59 -4.25 -8.91 -14.45
N LEU A 60 -5.15 -9.84 -14.78
CA LEU A 60 -4.87 -11.28 -14.81
C LEU A 60 -3.79 -11.60 -15.86
N THR A 61 -3.89 -11.03 -17.06
CA THR A 61 -2.86 -11.18 -18.10
C THR A 61 -1.51 -10.66 -17.62
N LEU A 62 -1.48 -9.44 -17.07
CA LEU A 62 -0.25 -8.84 -16.55
C LEU A 62 0.32 -9.57 -15.32
N LEU A 63 -0.53 -10.24 -14.53
CA LEU A 63 -0.11 -11.10 -13.42
C LEU A 63 0.47 -12.41 -13.91
N ARG A 64 -0.12 -13.03 -14.95
CA ARG A 64 0.46 -14.21 -15.64
C ARG A 64 1.84 -13.88 -16.19
N GLU A 65 2.01 -12.68 -16.74
CA GLU A 65 3.30 -12.16 -17.22
C GLU A 65 4.20 -11.63 -16.08
N SER A 66 3.72 -11.65 -14.83
CA SER A 66 4.34 -11.12 -13.61
C SER A 66 4.74 -9.63 -13.63
N ALA A 67 4.28 -8.86 -14.62
CA ALA A 67 4.60 -7.44 -14.80
C ALA A 67 4.09 -6.57 -13.65
N ILE A 68 2.85 -6.77 -13.20
CA ILE A 68 2.27 -6.04 -12.06
C ILE A 68 3.05 -6.34 -10.77
N ILE A 69 3.39 -7.60 -10.51
CA ILE A 69 4.14 -8.01 -9.31
C ILE A 69 5.51 -7.31 -9.28
N ARG A 70 6.23 -7.29 -10.40
CA ARG A 70 7.53 -6.60 -10.50
C ARG A 70 7.39 -5.11 -10.22
N ARG A 71 6.38 -4.45 -10.82
CA ARG A 71 6.12 -3.02 -10.61
C ARG A 71 5.76 -2.71 -9.14
N GLN A 72 4.89 -3.51 -8.53
CA GLN A 72 4.48 -3.37 -7.14
C GLN A 72 5.66 -3.56 -6.19
N ARG A 73 6.51 -4.58 -6.41
CA ARG A 73 7.74 -4.79 -5.64
C ARG A 73 8.69 -3.59 -5.72
N LYS A 74 8.88 -3.01 -6.91
CA LYS A 74 9.71 -1.80 -7.10
C LYS A 74 9.14 -0.59 -6.36
N ALA A 75 7.81 -0.39 -6.40
CA ALA A 75 7.15 0.69 -5.68
C ALA A 75 7.22 0.52 -4.14
N ALA A 76 6.94 -0.67 -3.63
CA ALA A 76 7.06 -0.99 -2.21
C ALA A 76 8.49 -0.82 -1.70
N ARG A 77 9.50 -1.25 -2.49
CA ARG A 77 10.91 -1.02 -2.19
C ARG A 77 11.26 0.46 -2.13
N LYS A 78 10.77 1.27 -3.09
CA LYS A 78 10.98 2.73 -3.09
C LYS A 78 10.36 3.41 -1.87
N ASN A 79 9.15 3.01 -1.48
CA ASN A 79 8.48 3.55 -0.30
C ASN A 79 9.21 3.16 0.99
N THR A 80 9.64 1.90 1.09
CA THR A 80 10.44 1.41 2.21
C THR A 80 11.77 2.17 2.33
N GLN A 81 12.48 2.40 1.21
CA GLN A 81 13.71 3.19 1.18
C GLN A 81 13.51 4.62 1.68
N ARG A 82 12.41 5.27 1.28
CA ARG A 82 12.07 6.63 1.76
C ARG A 82 11.78 6.63 3.25
N LEU A 83 11.02 5.65 3.73
CA LEU A 83 10.69 5.52 5.15
C LEU A 83 11.95 5.34 5.99
N PHE A 84 12.87 4.47 5.56
CA PHE A 84 14.13 4.25 6.26
C PHE A 84 14.99 5.52 6.28
N LYS A 85 15.07 6.26 5.17
CA LYS A 85 15.79 7.53 5.14
C LYS A 85 15.24 8.54 6.16
N VAL A 86 13.91 8.66 6.25
CA VAL A 86 13.26 9.55 7.23
C VAL A 86 13.54 9.10 8.66
N TRP A 87 13.53 7.78 8.92
CA TRP A 87 13.93 7.24 10.22
C TRP A 87 15.40 7.54 10.54
N ASP A 88 16.33 7.36 9.60
CA ASP A 88 17.74 7.70 9.78
C ASP A 88 17.92 9.19 10.13
N GLU A 89 17.20 10.08 9.44
CA GLU A 89 17.20 11.54 9.67
C GLU A 89 16.65 11.92 11.06
N LEU A 90 15.63 11.22 11.54
CA LEU A 90 15.06 11.45 12.88
C LEU A 90 15.99 10.95 13.99
N ILE A 91 16.60 9.78 13.81
CA ILE A 91 17.54 9.21 14.77
C ILE A 91 18.80 10.08 14.88
N THR A 92 19.26 10.65 13.77
CA THR A 92 20.41 11.57 13.78
C THR A 92 20.06 12.90 14.47
N LYS A 93 18.87 13.47 14.21
CA LYS A 93 18.40 14.69 14.90
C LYS A 93 18.24 14.52 16.41
N ASP A 94 17.65 13.41 16.85
CA ASP A 94 17.46 13.08 18.27
C ASP A 94 18.80 12.84 19.01
N LYS A 95 19.89 12.53 18.29
CA LYS A 95 21.25 12.47 18.86
C LYS A 95 21.93 13.84 18.98
N THR A 96 21.64 14.76 18.07
CA THR A 96 22.18 16.15 18.12
C THR A 96 21.49 17.01 19.18
N ASP A 97 20.21 16.81 19.47
CA ASP A 97 19.46 17.59 20.48
C ASP A 97 19.71 17.10 21.94
N ARG A 98 20.43 16.00 22.13
CA ARG A 98 20.77 15.43 23.45
C ARG A 98 22.22 15.72 23.89
N HIS A 99 22.91 16.64 23.22
CA HIS A 99 24.19 17.20 23.63
C HIS A 99 24.02 18.65 24.06
#